data_AF-A0A382R327-F1
#
_entry.id   AF-A0A382R327-F1
#
_cell.length_a   1.000
_cell.length_b   1.000
_cell.length_c   1.000
_cell.angle_alpha   90.00
_cell.angle_beta   90.00
_cell.angle_gamma   90.00
#
_symmetry.space_group_name_H-M   'P 1'
#
loop_
_entity.id
_entity.type
_entity.pdbx_description
1 polymer ?
#
loop_
_entity_poly.entity_id
_entity_poly.type
_entity_poly.pdbx_seq_one_letter_code
_entity_poly.pdbx_strand_id
1 'polypeptide(L)'
;MKRLHGLLSIGSSDIIGTGISATFWLFLATLIEPDAYGNLFYFMSIAGLTSIVSPIATQFVITVYSARQYTVRTTLYTLSIISTFIGMTVIYFVTHRIDVSLLILGYVAFNLASGKLLGERKLKKYAVVNFIQKGLTPLLGISFYFIFGMDAILIALSLT
;
A
#
# COMPACT_ATOMS: atom_id res chain seq x y z
N MET A 1 -21.46 -22.76 3.54
CA MET A 1 -21.89 -21.41 3.96
C MET A 1 -20.77 -20.51 4.51
N LYS A 2 -19.95 -20.93 5.51
CA LYS A 2 -18.87 -20.08 6.08
C LYS A 2 -17.85 -19.52 5.07
N ARG A 3 -17.51 -20.28 4.01
CA ARG A 3 -16.58 -19.83 2.95
C ARG A 3 -17.19 -18.74 2.05
N LEU A 4 -18.47 -18.89 1.69
CA LEU A 4 -19.20 -17.89 0.89
C LEU A 4 -19.29 -16.56 1.63
N HIS A 5 -19.60 -16.60 2.92
CA HIS A 5 -19.69 -15.40 3.76
C HIS A 5 -18.33 -14.69 3.92
N GLY A 6 -17.22 -15.43 3.92
CA GLY A 6 -15.87 -14.84 3.94
C GLY A 6 -15.52 -14.17 2.61
N LEU A 7 -15.86 -14.79 1.48
CA LEU A 7 -15.67 -14.23 0.15
C LEU A 7 -16.54 -12.99 -0.08
N LEU A 8 -17.82 -13.06 0.29
CA LEU A 8 -18.75 -11.93 0.21
C LEU A 8 -18.27 -10.76 1.07
N SER A 9 -17.74 -11.04 2.26
CA SER A 9 -17.19 -10.00 3.15
C SER A 9 -15.94 -9.34 2.58
N ILE A 10 -15.08 -10.06 1.84
CA ILE A 10 -13.92 -9.47 1.16
C ILE A 10 -14.39 -8.64 -0.02
N GLY A 11 -15.27 -9.20 -0.86
CA GLY A 11 -15.76 -8.52 -2.06
C GLY A 11 -16.51 -7.24 -1.73
N SER A 12 -17.41 -7.24 -0.73
CA SER A 12 -18.13 -6.04 -0.32
C SER A 12 -17.19 -4.97 0.25
N SER A 13 -16.25 -5.39 1.11
CA SER A 13 -15.23 -4.49 1.67
C SER A 13 -14.38 -3.85 0.59
N ASP A 14 -13.99 -4.61 -0.43
CA ASP A 14 -13.15 -4.11 -1.51
C ASP A 14 -13.89 -3.14 -2.43
N ILE A 15 -15.15 -3.43 -2.78
CA ILE A 15 -15.99 -2.53 -3.58
C ILE A 15 -16.23 -1.21 -2.84
N ILE A 16 -16.67 -1.28 -1.58
CA ILE A 16 -16.96 -0.09 -0.78
C ILE A 16 -15.69 0.72 -0.57
N GLY A 17 -14.59 0.07 -0.17
CA GLY A 17 -13.31 0.73 0.03
C GLY A 17 -12.80 1.39 -1.25
N THR A 18 -12.94 0.73 -2.41
CA THR A 18 -12.51 1.29 -3.69
C THR A 18 -13.37 2.50 -4.07
N GLY A 19 -14.68 2.47 -3.80
CA GLY A 19 -15.55 3.65 -3.97
C GLY A 19 -15.13 4.85 -3.10
N ILE A 20 -14.70 4.58 -1.86
CA ILE A 20 -14.17 5.59 -0.94
C ILE A 20 -12.86 6.18 -1.51
N SER A 21 -11.90 5.34 -1.90
CA SER A 21 -10.64 5.81 -2.49
C SER A 21 -10.84 6.52 -3.83
N ALA A 22 -11.81 6.10 -4.65
CA ALA A 22 -12.12 6.78 -5.91
C ALA A 22 -12.68 8.19 -5.66
N THR A 23 -13.60 8.33 -4.70
CA THR A 23 -14.13 9.64 -4.28
C THR A 23 -13.01 10.56 -3.81
N PHE A 24 -12.05 10.02 -3.04
CA PHE A 24 -10.87 10.76 -2.61
C PHE A 24 -10.07 11.33 -3.78
N TRP A 25 -9.69 10.49 -4.76
CA TRP A 25 -8.90 10.93 -5.90
C TRP A 25 -9.63 11.96 -6.75
N LEU A 26 -10.94 11.75 -6.98
CA LEU A 26 -11.78 12.71 -7.71
C LEU A 26 -11.90 14.04 -6.96
N PHE A 27 -12.08 14.01 -5.65
CA PHE A 27 -12.12 15.22 -4.83
C PHE A 27 -10.78 15.96 -4.88
N LEU A 28 -9.66 15.24 -4.74
CA LEU A 28 -8.34 15.83 -4.82
C LEU A 28 -8.09 16.49 -6.18
N ALA A 29 -8.55 15.87 -7.27
CA ALA A 29 -8.45 16.42 -8.63
C ALA A 29 -9.19 17.77 -8.80
N THR A 30 -10.21 18.05 -7.97
CA THR A 30 -10.88 19.35 -7.96
C THR A 30 -10.16 20.42 -7.13
N LEU A 31 -9.26 20.01 -6.23
CA LEU A 31 -8.57 20.90 -5.30
C LEU A 31 -7.18 21.34 -5.79
N ILE A 32 -6.46 20.47 -6.49
CA ILE A 32 -5.09 20.73 -6.92
C ILE A 32 -4.99 21.00 -8.42
N GLU A 33 -3.98 21.77 -8.82
CA GLU A 33 -3.75 22.09 -10.22
C GLU A 33 -3.46 20.82 -11.05
N PRO A 34 -3.82 20.79 -12.35
CA PRO A 34 -3.61 19.60 -13.18
C PRO A 34 -2.16 19.11 -13.25
N ASP A 35 -1.18 20.03 -13.30
CA ASP A 35 0.25 19.69 -13.34
C ASP A 35 0.70 19.01 -12.03
N ALA A 36 0.30 19.59 -10.91
CA ALA A 36 0.48 19.05 -9.58
C ALA A 36 -0.14 17.65 -9.40
N TYR A 37 -1.39 17.46 -9.87
CA TYR A 37 -2.05 16.16 -9.85
C TYR A 37 -1.28 15.13 -10.70
N GLY A 38 -0.81 15.52 -11.89
CA GLY A 38 0.01 14.68 -12.74
C GLY A 38 1.32 14.26 -12.07
N ASN A 39 2.03 15.21 -11.44
CA ASN A 39 3.27 14.96 -10.72
C ASN A 39 3.07 14.00 -9.54
N LEU A 40 1.96 14.11 -8.80
CA LEU A 40 1.62 13.19 -7.73
C LEU A 40 1.55 11.74 -8.23
N PHE A 41 0.80 11.50 -9.32
CA PHE A 41 0.67 10.17 -9.91
C PHE A 41 1.96 9.66 -10.55
N TYR A 42 2.78 10.56 -11.11
CA TYR A 42 4.12 10.22 -11.60
C TYR A 42 4.98 9.64 -10.49
N PHE A 43 5.07 10.32 -9.35
CA PHE A 43 5.85 9.85 -8.21
C PHE A 43 5.28 8.59 -7.55
N MET A 44 3.95 8.50 -7.42
CA MET A 44 3.30 7.25 -6.96
C MET A 44 3.59 6.07 -7.88
N SER A 45 3.68 6.29 -9.18
CA SER A 45 4.00 5.24 -10.16
C SER A 45 5.43 4.73 -9.98
N ILE A 46 6.40 5.62 -9.76
CA ILE A 46 7.79 5.25 -9.44
C ILE A 46 7.84 4.42 -8.16
N ALA A 47 7.16 4.88 -7.10
CA ALA A 47 7.08 4.18 -5.84
C ALA A 47 6.41 2.80 -5.99
N GLY A 48 5.31 2.74 -6.75
CA GLY A 48 4.58 1.51 -7.05
C GLY A 48 5.43 0.48 -7.77
N LEU A 49 6.11 0.87 -8.85
CA LEU A 49 7.01 -0.02 -9.58
C LEU A 49 8.16 -0.52 -8.70
N THR A 50 8.76 0.38 -7.93
CA THR A 50 9.85 0.00 -7.03
C THR A 50 9.37 -0.97 -5.95
N SER A 51 8.17 -0.78 -5.40
CA SER A 51 7.58 -1.68 -4.39
C SER A 51 7.31 -3.10 -4.90
N ILE A 52 7.25 -3.30 -6.21
CA ILE A 52 7.11 -4.62 -6.84
C ILE A 52 8.47 -5.28 -7.06
N VAL A 53 9.48 -4.50 -7.47
CA VAL A 53 10.80 -5.00 -7.88
C VAL A 53 11.79 -5.10 -6.72
N SER A 54 11.71 -4.20 -5.74
CA SER A 54 12.67 -4.14 -4.63
C SER A 54 12.58 -5.30 -3.63
N PRO A 55 11.40 -5.82 -3.23
CA PRO A 55 11.36 -6.88 -2.23
C PRO A 55 11.73 -8.23 -2.84
N ILE A 56 12.56 -8.99 -2.13
CA ILE A 56 12.92 -10.37 -2.50
C ILE A 56 11.69 -11.30 -2.62
N ALA A 57 10.66 -11.10 -1.79
CA ALA A 57 9.42 -11.85 -1.86
C ALA A 57 8.23 -10.92 -2.09
N THR A 58 7.45 -11.22 -3.12
CA THR A 58 6.20 -10.52 -3.39
C THR A 58 5.08 -11.01 -2.47
N GLN A 59 3.95 -10.29 -2.47
CA GLN A 59 2.72 -10.72 -1.78
C GLN A 59 2.34 -12.17 -2.12
N PHE A 60 2.48 -12.59 -3.38
CA PHE A 60 2.13 -13.95 -3.81
C PHE A 60 3.07 -14.99 -3.22
N VAL A 61 4.39 -14.73 -3.20
CA VAL A 61 5.38 -15.61 -2.58
C VAL A 61 5.05 -15.78 -1.09
N ILE A 62 4.82 -14.69 -0.37
CA ILE A 62 4.46 -14.75 1.05
C ILE A 62 3.14 -15.51 1.27
N THR A 63 2.16 -15.34 0.38
CA THR A 63 0.88 -16.07 0.47
C THR A 63 1.07 -17.58 0.39
N VAL A 64 1.85 -18.06 -0.58
CA VAL A 64 2.13 -19.49 -0.78
C VAL A 64 2.91 -20.07 0.40
N TYR A 65 3.97 -19.40 0.84
CA TYR A 65 4.81 -19.86 1.95
C TYR A 65 4.07 -19.81 3.30
N SER A 66 3.16 -18.85 3.48
CA SER A 66 2.31 -18.76 4.67
C SER A 66 1.27 -19.88 4.73
N ALA A 67 0.70 -20.26 3.59
CA ALA A 67 -0.25 -21.37 3.51
C ALA A 67 0.38 -22.73 3.86
N ARG A 68 1.67 -22.90 3.54
CA ARG A 68 2.43 -24.13 3.83
C ARG A 68 3.12 -24.14 5.20
N GLN A 69 2.98 -23.07 6.00
CA GLN A 69 3.62 -22.91 7.31
C GLN A 69 5.14 -23.13 7.33
N TYR A 70 5.82 -22.83 6.22
CA TYR A 70 7.28 -22.93 6.20
C TYR A 70 7.92 -21.85 7.09
N THR A 71 8.92 -22.26 7.88
CA THR A 71 9.72 -21.36 8.73
C THR A 71 10.44 -20.27 7.94
N VAL A 72 10.78 -20.56 6.68
CA VAL A 72 11.43 -19.63 5.72
C VAL A 72 10.61 -18.35 5.47
N ARG A 73 9.30 -18.34 5.73
CA ARG A 73 8.43 -17.16 5.58
C ARG A 73 8.97 -15.94 6.33
N THR A 74 9.37 -16.11 7.59
CA THR A 74 9.84 -14.99 8.42
C THR A 74 11.14 -14.42 7.86
N THR A 75 12.04 -15.28 7.40
CA THR A 75 13.28 -14.89 6.72
C THR A 75 13.00 -14.12 5.43
N LEU A 76 12.09 -14.62 4.58
CA LEU A 76 11.71 -13.93 3.35
C LEU A 76 11.08 -12.57 3.61
N TYR A 77 10.24 -12.45 4.64
CA TYR A 77 9.66 -11.17 5.06
C TYR A 77 10.75 -10.18 5.44
N THR A 78 11.67 -10.56 6.34
CA THR A 78 12.75 -9.68 6.80
C THR A 78 13.70 -9.30 5.66
N LEU A 79 14.10 -10.25 4.83
CA LEU A 79 14.93 -9.99 3.66
C LEU A 79 14.24 -9.05 2.65
N SER A 80 12.93 -9.16 2.49
CA SER A 80 12.16 -8.25 1.62
C SER A 80 12.17 -6.82 2.13
N ILE A 81 12.06 -6.61 3.44
CA ILE A 81 12.18 -5.28 4.04
C ILE A 81 13.61 -4.74 3.85
N ILE A 82 14.64 -5.55 4.11
CA ILE A 82 16.05 -5.13 3.95
C ILE A 82 16.37 -4.77 2.50
N SER A 83 15.97 -5.61 1.55
CA SER A 83 16.15 -5.31 0.10
C SER A 83 15.37 -4.08 -0.34
N THR A 84 14.20 -3.84 0.25
CA THR A 84 13.42 -2.63 -0.01
C THR A 84 14.13 -1.38 0.48
N PHE A 85 14.85 -1.41 1.60
CA PHE A 85 15.68 -0.27 2.01
C PHE A 85 16.71 0.12 0.95
N ILE A 86 17.31 -0.86 0.26
CA ILE A 86 18.23 -0.58 -0.87
C ILE A 86 17.47 0.11 -2.01
N GLY A 87 16.31 -0.41 -2.39
CA GLY A 87 15.45 0.20 -3.42
C GLY A 87 15.02 1.63 -3.07
N MET A 88 14.64 1.87 -1.82
CA MET A 88 14.31 3.20 -1.30
C MET A 88 15.50 4.15 -1.40
N THR A 89 16.70 3.71 -1.02
CA THR A 89 17.90 4.54 -1.11
C THR A 89 18.21 4.92 -2.56
N VAL A 90 18.09 3.97 -3.50
CA VAL A 90 18.28 4.26 -4.94
C VAL A 90 17.26 5.29 -5.42
N ILE A 91 15.97 5.10 -5.12
CA ILE A 91 14.92 6.03 -5.54
C ILE A 91 15.06 7.41 -4.89
N TYR A 92 15.53 7.48 -3.65
CA TYR A 92 15.83 8.76 -3.01
C TYR A 92 16.88 9.55 -3.80
N PHE A 93 17.95 8.92 -4.26
CA PHE A 93 18.97 9.59 -5.06
C PHE A 93 18.49 9.97 -6.47
N VAL A 94 17.51 9.25 -7.04
CA VAL A 94 16.95 9.56 -8.36
C VAL A 94 15.94 10.70 -8.30
N THR A 95 15.09 10.71 -7.27
CA THR A 95 13.97 11.65 -7.17
C THR A 95 14.27 12.85 -6.28
N HIS A 96 15.34 12.78 -5.46
CA HIS A 96 15.66 13.73 -4.38
C HIS A 96 14.49 13.95 -3.39
N ARG A 97 13.59 12.97 -3.31
CA ARG A 97 12.31 13.05 -2.61
C ARG A 97 12.19 11.92 -1.60
N ILE A 98 12.25 12.28 -0.32
CA ILE A 98 12.19 11.33 0.80
C ILE A 98 10.78 10.74 0.97
N ASP A 99 9.76 11.53 0.67
CA ASP A 99 8.35 11.15 0.68
C ASP A 99 8.03 10.01 -0.31
N VAL A 100 8.56 10.07 -1.53
CA VAL A 100 8.46 8.99 -2.53
C VAL A 100 9.13 7.71 -2.02
N SER A 101 10.28 7.87 -1.38
CA SER A 101 11.04 6.75 -0.85
C SER A 101 10.32 6.07 0.32
N LEU A 102 9.73 6.86 1.23
CA LEU A 102 8.90 6.35 2.33
C LEU A 102 7.65 5.63 1.84
N LEU A 103 7.01 6.12 0.77
CA LEU A 103 5.84 5.50 0.16
C LEU A 103 6.11 4.06 -0.29
N ILE A 104 7.31 3.78 -0.82
CA ILE A 104 7.73 2.42 -1.20
C ILE A 104 7.66 1.47 0.00
N LEU A 105 8.15 1.92 1.16
CA LEU A 105 8.13 1.10 2.37
C LEU A 105 6.71 0.78 2.83
N GLY A 106 5.82 1.79 2.79
CA GLY A 106 4.39 1.62 3.08
C GLY A 106 3.75 0.56 2.19
N TYR A 107 3.95 0.67 0.87
CA TYR A 107 3.45 -0.31 -0.10
C TYR A 107 3.99 -1.72 0.14
N VAL A 108 5.30 -1.87 0.34
CA VAL A 108 5.90 -3.19 0.58
C VAL A 108 5.40 -3.79 1.89
N ALA A 109 5.37 -3.01 2.97
CA ALA A 109 4.87 -3.48 4.27
C ALA A 109 3.42 -3.96 4.19
N PHE A 110 2.55 -3.17 3.53
CA PHE A 110 1.15 -3.53 3.32
C PHE A 110 1.01 -4.81 2.48
N ASN A 111 1.76 -4.93 1.38
CA ASN A 111 1.73 -6.10 0.50
C ASN A 111 2.17 -7.39 1.21
N LEU A 112 3.26 -7.32 1.99
CA LEU A 112 3.74 -8.47 2.76
C LEU A 112 2.77 -8.87 3.87
N ALA A 113 2.19 -7.89 4.59
CA ALA A 113 1.19 -8.13 5.63
C ALA A 113 -0.09 -8.77 5.05
N SER A 114 -0.56 -8.24 3.92
CA SER A 114 -1.70 -8.77 3.18
C SER A 114 -1.47 -10.19 2.70
N GLY A 115 -0.30 -10.47 2.11
CA GLY A 115 0.07 -11.81 1.67
C GLY A 115 0.08 -12.83 2.81
N LYS A 116 0.59 -12.44 3.99
CA LYS A 116 0.58 -13.29 5.18
C LYS A 116 -0.84 -13.62 5.63
N LEU A 117 -1.72 -12.63 5.73
CA LEU A 117 -3.11 -12.82 6.18
C LEU A 117 -3.90 -13.72 5.22
N LEU A 118 -3.70 -13.54 3.92
CA LEU A 118 -4.31 -14.38 2.88
C LEU A 118 -3.82 -15.82 2.98
N GLY A 119 -2.51 -16.04 3.10
CA GLY A 119 -1.93 -17.38 3.18
C GLY A 119 -2.33 -18.14 4.45
N GLU A 120 -2.47 -17.44 5.59
CA GLU A 120 -2.98 -18.00 6.85
C GLU A 120 -4.51 -18.22 6.85
N ARG A 121 -5.21 -17.93 5.74
CA ARG A 121 -6.68 -17.97 5.60
C ARG A 121 -7.42 -17.09 6.61
N LYS A 122 -6.79 -16.03 7.10
CA LYS A 122 -7.39 -15.04 8.01
C LYS A 122 -8.20 -14.00 7.24
N LEU A 123 -9.15 -14.46 6.43
CA LEU A 123 -9.93 -13.67 5.47
C LEU A 123 -10.66 -12.48 6.11
N LYS A 124 -11.21 -12.65 7.31
CA LYS A 124 -11.86 -11.55 8.05
C LYS A 124 -10.86 -10.46 8.44
N LYS A 125 -9.66 -10.84 8.92
CA LYS A 125 -8.63 -9.86 9.30
C LYS A 125 -8.07 -9.14 8.08
N TYR A 126 -7.86 -9.88 6.99
CA TYR A 126 -7.48 -9.30 5.70
C TYR A 126 -8.50 -8.25 5.23
N ALA A 127 -9.80 -8.58 5.24
CA ALA A 127 -10.85 -7.64 4.84
C ALA A 127 -10.84 -6.36 5.70
N VAL A 128 -10.70 -6.51 7.03
CA VAL A 128 -10.62 -5.35 7.94
C VAL A 128 -9.39 -4.50 7.66
N VAL A 129 -8.21 -5.10 7.47
CA VAL A 129 -6.98 -4.35 7.16
C VAL A 129 -7.08 -3.62 5.83
N ASN A 130 -7.58 -4.27 4.77
CA ASN A 130 -7.79 -3.67 3.46
C ASN A 130 -8.79 -2.51 3.51
N PHE A 131 -9.89 -2.69 4.26
CA PHE A 131 -10.89 -1.64 4.47
C PHE A 131 -10.30 -0.44 5.22
N ILE A 132 -9.55 -0.69 6.30
CA ILE A 132 -8.92 0.34 7.10
C ILE A 132 -7.92 1.13 6.27
N GLN A 133 -7.07 0.47 5.48
CA GLN A 133 -6.12 1.15 4.59
C GLN A 133 -6.85 2.07 3.61
N LYS A 134 -7.84 1.56 2.87
CA LYS A 134 -8.63 2.34 1.91
C LYS A 134 -9.40 3.50 2.54
N GLY A 135 -9.83 3.36 3.80
CA GLY A 135 -10.47 4.43 4.57
C GLY A 135 -9.48 5.45 5.15
N LEU A 136 -8.29 5.01 5.56
CA LEU A 136 -7.19 5.86 6.01
C LEU A 136 -6.65 6.72 4.88
N THR A 137 -6.65 6.22 3.64
CA THR A 137 -6.18 6.95 2.45
C THR A 137 -6.81 8.36 2.34
N PRO A 138 -8.14 8.54 2.26
CA PRO A 138 -8.75 9.86 2.28
C PRO A 138 -8.50 10.62 3.57
N LEU A 139 -8.63 9.95 4.72
CA LEU A 139 -8.54 10.61 6.01
C LEU A 139 -7.17 11.27 6.20
N LEU A 140 -6.09 10.54 5.98
CA LEU A 140 -4.73 11.05 6.10
C LEU A 140 -4.37 11.95 4.91
N GLY A 141 -4.73 11.57 3.68
CA GLY A 141 -4.41 12.34 2.48
C GLY A 141 -5.00 13.75 2.51
N ILE A 142 -6.29 13.88 2.85
CA ILE A 142 -6.96 15.18 2.98
C ILE A 142 -6.43 15.96 4.18
N SER A 143 -6.23 15.31 5.34
CA SER A 143 -5.72 15.99 6.54
C SER A 143 -4.33 16.57 6.30
N PHE A 144 -3.42 15.79 5.73
CA PHE A 144 -2.06 16.25 5.45
C PHE A 144 -2.04 17.34 4.39
N TYR A 145 -2.90 17.25 3.37
CA TYR A 145 -3.05 18.31 2.38
C TYR A 145 -3.41 19.66 3.01
N PHE A 146 -4.39 19.70 3.91
CA PHE A 146 -4.80 20.96 4.55
C PHE A 146 -3.80 21.49 5.59
N ILE A 147 -3.03 20.62 6.26
CA ILE A 147 -2.10 21.03 7.32
C ILE A 147 -0.73 21.41 6.75
N PHE A 148 -0.22 20.64 5.79
CA PHE A 148 1.16 20.71 5.32
C PHE A 148 1.29 20.98 3.81
N GLY A 149 0.17 20.98 3.07
CA GLY A 149 0.15 21.20 1.63
C GLY A 149 0.33 19.93 0.80
N MET A 150 0.54 20.13 -0.50
CA MET A 150 0.53 19.06 -1.51
C MET A 150 1.64 18.02 -1.34
N ASP A 151 2.85 18.45 -0.98
CA ASP A 151 4.00 17.54 -0.83
C ASP A 151 3.80 16.51 0.30
N ALA A 152 2.93 16.81 1.26
CA ALA A 152 2.65 15.94 2.38
C ALA A 152 1.68 14.79 2.05
N ILE A 153 1.02 14.82 0.88
CA ILE A 153 0.09 13.76 0.46
C ILE A 153 0.83 12.43 0.32
N LEU A 154 2.02 12.42 -0.29
CA LEU A 154 2.80 11.18 -0.44
C LEU A 154 3.25 10.61 0.91
N ILE A 155 3.59 11.48 1.86
CA ILE A 155 3.91 11.07 3.23
C ILE A 155 2.67 10.46 3.91
N ALA A 156 1.50 11.09 3.78
CA ALA A 156 0.26 10.55 4.31
C ALA A 156 -0.03 9.15 3.77
N LEU A 157 0.11 8.95 2.45
CA LEU A 157 -0.12 7.67 1.80
C LEU A 157 0.90 6.59 2.23
N SER A 158 2.10 6.98 2.66
CA SER A 158 3.08 6.02 3.18
C SER A 158 2.67 5.42 4.54
N LEU A 159 1.75 6.08 5.26
CA LEU A 159 1.29 5.71 6.60
C LEU A 159 -0.04 4.93 6.61
N THR A 160 -0.72 4.81 5.47
CA THR A 160 -2.04 4.16 5.33
C THR A 160 -1.92 2.65 5.25
#